data_AF-A0AAU1W7B4-F1
#
_entry.id   AF-A0AAU1W7B4-F1
#
_cell.length_a   1.000
_cell.length_b   1.000
_cell.length_c   1.000
_cell.angle_alpha   90.00
_cell.angle_beta   90.00
_cell.angle_gamma   90.00
#
_symmetry.space_group_name_H-M   'P 1'
#
loop_
_entity.id
_entity.type
_entity.pdbx_description
1 polymer ?
#
loop_
_entity_poly.entity_id
_entity_poly.type
_entity_poly.pdbx_seq_one_letter_code
_entity_poly.pdbx_strand_id
1 'polypeptide(L)' 'MRFEIMRLDDVDGTAVDSTVVDAASVNRIVQQAAATGQRLYIRPAESPAS' A
#
# COMPACT_ATOMS: atom_id res chain seq x y z
N MET A 1 2.36 -13.91 5.63
CA MET A 1 1.30 -13.26 4.85
C MET A 1 1.80 -11.89 4.44
N ARG A 2 1.89 -11.65 3.13
CA ARG A 2 2.49 -10.44 2.56
C ARG A 2 1.41 -9.52 2.01
N PHE A 3 1.66 -8.22 2.04
CA PHE A 3 0.75 -7.19 1.55
C PHE A 3 1.46 -6.34 0.51
N GLU A 4 0.79 -6.08 -0.60
CA GLU A 4 1.20 -5.05 -1.54
C GLU A 4 0.53 -3.74 -1.13
N ILE A 5 1.35 -2.71 -0.98
CA ILE A 5 0.93 -1.34 -0.71
C ILE A 5 1.27 -0.52 -1.94
N MET A 6 0.26 0.07 -2.55
CA MET A 6 0.37 0.97 -3.68
C MET A 6 0.15 2.39 -3.20
N ARG A 7 1.06 3.29 -3.55
CA ARG A 7 0.87 4.73 -3.36
C ARG A 7 0.11 5.26 -4.55
N LEU A 8 -0.95 6.01 -4.29
CA LEU A 8 -1.78 6.59 -5.33
C LEU A 8 -1.51 8.09 -5.43
N ASP A 9 -1.55 8.58 -6.65
CA ASP A 9 -1.62 10.01 -6.93
C ASP A 9 -2.95 10.58 -6.39
N ASP A 10 -2.91 11.79 -5.83
CA ASP A 10 -4.08 12.41 -5.22
C ASP A 10 -5.06 12.99 -6.26
N VAL A 11 -4.56 13.36 -7.45
CA VAL A 11 -5.36 13.96 -8.53
C VAL A 11 -6.16 12.90 -9.26
N ASP A 12 -5.49 11.86 -9.75
CA ASP A 12 -6.09 10.88 -10.67
C ASP A 12 -6.22 9.47 -10.09
N GLY A 13 -5.71 9.24 -8.87
CA GLY A 13 -5.77 7.93 -8.19
C GLY A 13 -4.88 6.86 -8.84
N THR A 14 -4.00 7.24 -9.75
CA THR A 14 -3.08 6.33 -10.43
C THR A 14 -2.01 5.82 -9.49
N ALA A 15 -1.60 4.57 -9.63
CA ALA A 15 -0.51 4.01 -8.84
C ALA A 15 0.83 4.64 -9.25
N VAL A 16 1.46 5.36 -8.33
CA VAL A 16 2.77 5.99 -8.54
C VAL A 16 3.92 5.08 -8.11
N ASP A 17 3.66 4.18 -7.16
CA ASP A 17 4.64 3.22 -6.67
C ASP A 17 3.94 2.02 -6.00
N SER A 18 4.59 0.85 -5.98
CA SER A 18 4.14 -0.30 -5.21
C SER A 18 5.28 -0.98 -4.46
N THR A 19 4.97 -1.46 -3.27
CA THR A 19 5.91 -2.21 -2.45
C THR A 19 5.22 -3.39 -1.78
N VAL A 20 5.91 -4.53 -1.70
CA VAL A 20 5.41 -5.72 -1.01
C VAL A 20 6.11 -5.83 0.34
N VAL A 21 5.32 -5.89 1.40
CA VAL A 21 5.80 -5.89 2.78
C VAL A 21 5.13 -6.97 3.62
N ASP A 22 5.78 -7.35 4.70
CA ASP A 22 5.18 -8.22 5.71
C ASP A 22 4.15 -7.47 6.56
N ALA A 23 3.22 -8.23 7.15
CA ALA A 23 2.13 -7.71 7.98
C ALA A 23 2.61 -6.76 9.11
N ALA A 24 3.76 -7.06 9.72
CA ALA A 24 4.33 -6.24 10.80
C ALA A 24 4.70 -4.82 10.32
N SER A 25 5.07 -4.65 9.06
CA SER A 25 5.48 -3.37 8.49
C SER A 25 4.30 -2.51 8.01
N VAL A 26 3.13 -3.11 7.78
CA VAL A 26 1.93 -2.42 7.25
C VAL A 26 1.52 -1.25 8.15
N ASN A 27 1.45 -1.47 9.47
CA ASN A 27 1.02 -0.43 10.41
C ASN A 27 1.93 0.81 10.36
N ARG A 28 3.25 0.61 10.27
CA ARG A 28 4.21 1.71 10.20
C ARG A 28 4.01 2.54 8.93
N ILE A 29 3.79 1.87 7.79
CA ILE A 29 3.60 2.54 6.50
C ILE A 29 2.30 3.33 6.48
N VAL A 30 1.21 2.77 7.00
CA VAL A 30 -0.08 3.47 7.13
C VAL A 30 0.06 4.72 7.99
N GLN A 31 0.73 4.63 9.13
CA GLN A 31 0.95 5.79 10.02
C GLN A 31 1.78 6.88 9.34
N GLN A 32 2.83 6.50 8.59
CA GLN A 32 3.65 7.47 7.85
C GLN A 32 2.84 8.16 6.75
N ALA A 33 2.03 7.42 6.00
CA ALA A 33 1.16 7.99 4.97
C ALA A 33 0.07 8.89 5.56
N ALA A 34 -0.52 8.50 6.69
CA ALA A 34 -1.49 9.33 7.41
C ALA A 34 -0.88 10.66 7.88
N ALA A 35 0.39 10.65 8.32
CA ALA A 35 1.09 11.86 8.74
C ALA A 35 1.36 12.84 7.59
N THR A 36 1.42 12.37 6.35
CA THR A 36 1.68 13.20 5.15
C THR A 36 0.46 13.42 4.28
N GLY A 37 -0.69 12.81 4.61
CA GLY A 37 -1.89 12.83 3.78
C GLY A 37 -1.77 11.97 2.51
N GLN A 38 -0.84 11.01 2.47
CA GLN A 38 -0.62 10.18 1.29
C GLN A 38 -1.70 9.11 1.13
N ARG A 39 -2.23 8.99 -0.09
CA ARG A 39 -3.25 8.00 -0.42
C ARG A 39 -2.62 6.63 -0.69
N LEU A 40 -3.09 5.62 0.03
CA LEU A 40 -2.62 4.24 -0.10
C LEU A 40 -3.75 3.30 -0.55
N TYR A 41 -3.40 2.31 -1.36
CA TYR A 41 -4.19 1.12 -1.60
C TYR A 41 -3.44 -0.10 -1.09
N ILE A 42 -4.06 -0.91 -0.24
CA ILE A 42 -3.41 -2.04 0.43
C ILE A 42 -4.19 -3.31 0.09
N ARG A 43 -3.50 -4.32 -0.43
CA ARG A 43 -4.07 -5.64 -0.73
C ARG A 43 -3.12 -6.75 -0.29
N PRO A 44 -3.60 -7.98 -0.03
CA PRO A 44 -2.71 -9.13 0.08
C PRO A 44 -1.86 -9.24 -1.20
N ALA A 45 -0.54 -9.41 -1.06
CA ALA A 45 0.37 -9.63 -2.20
C ALA A 45 0.17 -11.01 -2.83
N GLU A 46 -0.58 -11.87 -2.15
CA GLU A 46 -1.07 -13.15 -2.64
C GLU A 46 -2.49 -12.91 -3.17
N SER A 47 -2.67 -12.92 -4.49
CA SER A 47 -3.99 -13.20 -5.07
C SER A 47 -3.99 -14.65 -5.55
N PRO A 48 -5.08 -15.42 -5.30
CA PRO A 48 -5.22 -16.75 -5.85
C PRO A 48 -5.34 -16.63 -7.38
N ALA A 49 -4.24 -16.86 -8.09
CA ALA A 49 -4.31 -17.13 -9.51
C ALA A 49 -4.46 -18.65 -9.67
N SER A 50 -5.71 -19.10 -9.75
CA SER A 50 -6.12 -20.31 -10.46
C SER A 50 -7.35 -19.95 -11.28
#